data_AF-R0A7H3-F1
#
_entry.id   AF-R0A7H3-F1
#
_cell.length_a   1.000
_cell.length_b   1.000
_cell.length_c   1.000
_cell.angle_alpha   90.00
_cell.angle_beta   90.00
_cell.angle_gamma   90.00
#
_symmetry.space_group_name_H-M   'P 1'
#
loop_
_entity.id
_entity.type
_entity.pdbx_description
1 polymer ?
#
loop_
_entity_poly.entity_id
_entity_poly.type
_entity_poly.pdbx_seq_one_letter_code
_entity_poly.pdbx_strand_id
1 'polypeptide(L)' 'METIDCRGWLENLLKDRECHLCDDVREAAKKQGFKRSELKAARKELGVKTFHQFDEDGPTPNHFWYLEV' A
#
# COMPACT_ATOMS: atom_id res chain seq x y z
N MET A 1 -12.36 20.42 7.76
CA MET A 1 -12.02 19.11 7.20
C MET A 1 -10.54 18.92 7.44
N GLU A 2 -10.16 18.01 8.33
CA GLU A 2 -8.74 17.64 8.48
C GLU A 2 -8.28 17.03 7.15
N THR A 3 -7.27 17.64 6.53
CA THR A 3 -6.60 17.07 5.38
C THR A 3 -5.78 15.88 5.87
N ILE A 4 -6.21 14.67 5.52
CA ILE A 4 -5.43 13.47 5.79
C ILE A 4 -4.19 13.47 4.90
N ASP A 5 -3.02 13.25 5.47
CA ASP A 5 -1.78 13.12 4.72
C ASP A 5 -1.64 11.71 4.13
N CYS A 6 -0.67 11.50 3.23
CA CYS A 6 -0.49 10.21 2.56
C CYS A 6 -0.22 9.07 3.55
N ARG A 7 0.49 9.36 4.65
CA ARG A 7 0.74 8.41 5.74
C ARG A 7 -0.57 7.97 6.40
N GLY A 8 -1.36 8.92 6.91
CA GLY A 8 -2.62 8.62 7.59
C GLY A 8 -3.64 7.96 6.67
N TRP A 9 -3.62 8.31 5.38
CA TRP A 9 -4.44 7.63 4.38
C TRP A 9 -4.01 6.17 4.17
N LEU A 10 -2.71 5.92 3.99
CA LEU A 10 -2.17 4.57 3.79
C LEU A 10 -2.36 3.69 5.04
N GLU A 11 -2.16 4.26 6.22
CA GLU A 11 -2.43 3.60 7.51
C GLU A 11 -3.90 3.21 7.62
N ASN A 12 -4.83 4.11 7.27
CA ASN A 12 -6.25 3.80 7.28
C ASN A 12 -6.66 2.75 6.24
N LEU A 13 -5.98 2.71 5.09
CA LEU A 13 -6.23 1.71 4.05
C LEU A 13 -5.79 0.31 4.51
N LEU A 14 -4.62 0.21 5.14
CA LEU A 14 -4.04 -1.08 5.54
C LEU A 14 -4.41 -1.51 6.97
N LYS A 15 -5.27 -0.75 7.68
CA LYS A 15 -5.63 -1.03 9.07
C LYS A 15 -6.42 -2.31 9.26
N ASP A 16 -7.08 -2.79 8.19
CA ASP A 16 -7.78 -4.08 8.16
C ASP A 16 -6.82 -5.27 8.26
N ARG A 17 -5.51 -5.02 8.05
CA ARG A 17 -4.43 -6.02 8.09
C ARG A 17 -4.55 -7.06 6.99
N GLU A 18 -5.34 -6.78 5.95
CA GLU A 18 -5.44 -7.62 4.77
C GLU A 18 -4.33 -7.27 3.76
N CYS A 19 -4.17 -8.13 2.76
CA CYS A 19 -3.23 -7.93 1.67
C CYS A 19 -3.88 -7.10 0.57
N HIS A 20 -3.38 -5.88 0.35
CA HIS A 20 -3.88 -4.98 -0.70
C HIS A 20 -2.94 -4.97 -1.90
N LEU A 21 -3.46 -5.15 -3.11
CA LEU A 21 -2.64 -5.18 -4.33
C LEU A 21 -1.91 -3.85 -4.52
N CYS A 22 -0.59 -3.90 -4.74
CA CYS A 22 0.27 -2.72 -4.84
C CYS A 22 -0.19 -1.75 -5.92
N ASP A 23 -0.65 -2.26 -7.06
CA ASP A 23 -1.09 -1.43 -8.17
C ASP A 23 -2.42 -0.74 -7.86
N ASP A 24 -3.34 -1.41 -7.18
CA ASP A 24 -4.59 -0.79 -6.71
C ASP A 24 -4.31 0.33 -5.70
N VAL A 25 -3.39 0.09 -4.75
CA VAL A 25 -2.97 1.11 -3.77
C VAL A 25 -2.36 2.32 -4.48
N ARG A 26 -1.52 2.12 -5.50
CA ARG A 26 -0.89 3.21 -6.26
C ARG A 26 -1.92 4.03 -7.04
N GLU A 27 -2.86 3.38 -7.70
CA GLU A 27 -3.93 4.07 -8.42
C GLU A 27 -4.88 4.80 -7.47
N ALA A 28 -5.20 4.21 -6.32
CA ALA A 28 -5.97 4.88 -5.27
C ALA A 28 -5.24 6.11 -4.71
N ALA A 29 -3.94 6.00 -4.44
CA ALA A 29 -3.13 7.11 -3.95
C ALA A 29 -3.10 8.27 -4.97
N LYS A 30 -2.97 7.96 -6.27
CA LYS A 30 -3.02 8.94 -7.35
C LYS A 30 -4.38 9.63 -7.43
N LYS A 31 -5.49 8.90 -7.24
CA LYS A 31 -6.86 9.47 -7.19
C LYS A 31 -7.06 10.42 -6.01
N GLN A 32 -6.38 10.18 -4.89
CA GLN A 32 -6.35 11.08 -3.74
C GLN A 32 -5.43 12.30 -3.94
N GLY A 33 -4.67 12.35 -5.05
CA GLY A 33 -3.74 13.43 -5.36
C GLY A 33 -2.35 13.27 -4.75
N PHE A 34 -2.04 12.12 -4.14
CA PHE A 34 -0.72 11.86 -3.57
C PHE A 34 0.30 11.56 -4.65
N LYS A 35 1.50 12.10 -4.49
CA LYS A 35 2.66 11.82 -5.33
C LYS A 35 3.24 10.46 -4.98
N ARG A 36 3.88 9.81 -5.97
CA ARG A 36 4.64 8.58 -5.77
C ARG A 36 5.71 8.70 -4.67
N SER A 37 6.32 9.88 -4.50
CA SER A 37 7.30 10.15 -3.46
C SER A 37 6.68 10.12 -2.06
N GLU A 38 5.47 10.66 -1.90
CA GLU A 38 4.74 10.68 -0.63
C GLU A 38 4.31 9.27 -0.25
N LEU A 39 3.77 8.50 -1.21
CA LEU A 39 3.42 7.10 -0.99
C LEU A 39 4.63 6.25 -0.60
N LYS A 40 5.80 6.49 -1.23
CA LYS A 40 7.05 5.80 -0.89
C LYS A 40 7.53 6.14 0.53
N ALA A 41 7.40 7.40 0.95
CA ALA A 41 7.75 7.84 2.30
C ALA A 41 6.80 7.22 3.33
N ALA A 42 5.49 7.35 3.14
CA ALA A 42 4.45 6.76 3.97
C ALA A 42 4.66 5.25 4.16
N ARG A 43 4.93 4.52 3.07
CA ARG A 43 5.21 3.08 3.11
C ARG A 43 6.41 2.74 4.00
N LYS A 44 7.49 3.54 3.92
CA LYS A 44 8.71 3.35 4.71
C LYS A 44 8.47 3.67 6.18
N GLU A 45 7.77 4.76 6.47
CA GLU A 45 7.46 5.21 7.83
C GLU A 45 6.54 4.23 8.57
N LEU A 46 5.53 3.69 7.89
CA LEU A 46 4.61 2.70 8.46
C LEU A 46 5.20 1.29 8.54
N GLY A 47 6.36 1.03 7.95
CA GLY A 47 6.96 -0.31 7.96
C GLY A 47 6.15 -1.35 7.16
N VAL A 48 5.42 -0.92 6.13
CA VAL A 48 4.56 -1.78 5.30
C VAL A 48 5.39 -2.92 4.69
N LYS A 49 4.91 -4.15 4.88
CA LYS A 49 5.50 -5.35 4.32
C LYS A 49 4.96 -5.61 2.92
N THR A 50 5.72 -6.37 2.13
CA THR A 50 5.33 -6.74 0.76
C THR A 50 5.31 -8.25 0.65
N PHE A 51 4.20 -8.80 0.18
CA PHE A 51 4.06 -10.20 -0.18
C PHE A 51 4.07 -10.32 -1.72
N HIS A 52 4.92 -11.18 -2.25
CA HIS A 52 4.91 -11.53 -3.67
C HIS A 52 4.12 -12.83 -3.81
N GLN A 53 3.04 -12.81 -4.58
CA GLN A 53 2.24 -14.01 -4.81
C GLN A 53 2.97 -14.97 -5.74
N PHE A 54 2.91 -16.26 -5.39
CA PHE A 54 3.34 -17.37 -6.22
C PHE A 54 2.13 -18.28 -6.44
N ASP A 55 1.99 -18.81 -7.66
CA ASP A 55 0.98 -19.79 -8.05
C ASP A 55 1.64 -21.12 -8.49
N GLU A 56 0.87 -22.05 -9.06
CA GLU A 56 1.35 -23.38 -9.46
C GLU A 56 2.43 -23.33 -10.56
N ASP A 57 2.47 -22.23 -11.33
CA ASP A 57 3.42 -22.01 -12.42
C ASP A 57 4.60 -21.09 -12.02
N GLY A 58 4.59 -20.49 -10.83
CA GLY A 58 5.72 -19.74 -10.27
C GLY A 58 5.35 -18.33 -9.76
N PRO A 59 6.27 -17.34 -9.85
CA PRO A 59 5.99 -15.98 -9.38
C PRO A 59 4.97 -15.27 -10.28
N THR A 60 3.92 -14.71 -9.69
CA THR A 60 2.95 -13.88 -10.42
C THR A 60 3.40 -12.41 -10.43
N PRO A 61 2.85 -11.53 -11.28
CA PRO A 61 3.14 -10.10 -11.19
C PRO A 61 2.52 -9.42 -9.94
N ASN A 62 1.73 -10.14 -9.16
CA ASN A 62 0.97 -9.57 -8.05
C ASN A 62 1.85 -9.41 -6.81
N HIS A 63 2.02 -8.16 -6.39
CA HIS A 63 2.59 -7.80 -5.12
C HIS A 63 1.52 -7.19 -4.23
N PHE A 64 1.49 -7.58 -2.97
CA PHE A 64 0.52 -7.09 -1.98
C PHE A 64 1.24 -6.35 -0.86
N TRP A 65 0.62 -5.28 -0.35
CA TRP A 65 1.05 -4.53 0.82
C TRP A 65 0.15 -4.84 2.01
N TYR A 66 0.76 -4.96 3.18
CA TYR A 66 0.07 -5.19 4.46
C TYR A 66 0.89 -4.61 5.63
N LEU A 67 0.24 -4.41 6.77
CA LEU A 67 0.88 -4.08 8.04
C LEU A 67 1.03 -5.35 8.88
N GLU A 68 2.25 -5.65 9.28
CA GLU A 68 2.57 -6.75 10.21
C GLU A 68 2.25 -6.34 11.65
N VAL A 69 1.84 -7.31 12.48
CA VAL A 69 1.40 -7.11 13.87
C VAL A 69 2.59 -6.88 14.80
#